data_AF-A0A3D3XWN9-F1
#
_entry.id   AF-A0A3D3XWN9-F1
#
_cell.length_a   1.000
_cell.length_b   1.000
_cell.length_c   1.000
_cell.angle_alpha   90.00
_cell.angle_beta   90.00
_cell.angle_gamma   90.00
#
_symmetry.space_group_name_H-M   'P 1'
#
loop_
_entity.id
_entity.type
_entity.pdbx_description
1 polymer ?
#
loop_
_entity_poly.entity_id
_entity_poly.type
_entity_poly.pdbx_seq_one_letter_code
_entity_poly.pdbx_strand_id
1 'polypeptide(L)'
;MVGVYLALLFTGLTNYADETPRNAYFGDLHIHTRYSFDAFLFGTKTTPDDAYAFARGEPILHPAGFEIQLDRPLDFYAVTDHAFFLGMWSAMEQPTHPLHNDPDAQTFLNATTVPERGQSFQKLFQFLNPSANDGSPLSVHLATDLTDVKSAWSEIKASANRNYEPGKLTTFIAYEYTSARGGNLHRNVIYRGDTAPNLPYSRLDSLNPEDLWTWMDAQRSMGFEALAIPHNANGSNGNMFQMTRFDGSPMDADYAIQRMRNEPLVEITQIKGTSDTHPFLSPNDEWADFEIFPYQIASWNKSWPRGSYVREAWLNGFKLESDLGENPYLFGVVGASDTHNSGEVFDESNFVSKVGVLDSDAVNRGSVPSAHRDGLPAFRESANRYFSSSGIAGVWAGENTRESIYDAFRRKETFATTGSRIKVRLFASYEYDDALLEAPDLIASAYANGVSMGAELLAERRGEPRFLAWASRDPMRAQLQRLQIIKGWLDAGQSQEAVYDVACAGG
;
A
#
# COMPACT_ATOMS: atom_id res chain seq x y z
N MET A 1 -26.92 -21.34 -12.12
CA MET A 1 -27.40 -20.03 -12.60
C MET A 1 -27.65 -19.21 -11.35
N VAL A 2 -26.72 -18.34 -10.98
CA VAL A 2 -26.87 -17.50 -9.78
C VAL A 2 -27.94 -16.46 -10.11
N GLY A 3 -29.10 -16.55 -9.46
CA GLY A 3 -30.15 -15.55 -9.60
C GLY A 3 -29.75 -14.28 -8.87
N VAL A 4 -29.30 -13.27 -9.60
CA VAL A 4 -29.13 -11.91 -9.08
C VAL A 4 -30.48 -11.20 -9.23
N TYR A 5 -31.20 -11.02 -8.14
CA TYR A 5 -32.40 -10.19 -8.09
C TYR A 5 -32.05 -8.82 -7.52
N LEU A 6 -32.34 -7.78 -8.30
CA LEU A 6 -32.05 -6.39 -8.02
C LEU A 6 -33.33 -5.71 -7.50
N ALA A 7 -33.30 -5.16 -6.28
CA ALA A 7 -34.33 -4.23 -5.81
C ALA A 7 -33.68 -2.86 -5.58
N LEU A 8 -34.15 -1.85 -6.32
CA LEU A 8 -33.75 -0.45 -6.20
C LEU A 8 -34.74 0.29 -5.33
N LEU A 9 -34.26 0.88 -4.24
CA LEU A 9 -35.00 1.87 -3.47
C LEU A 9 -34.27 3.21 -3.49
N PHE A 10 -34.89 4.20 -4.15
CA PHE A 10 -34.60 5.60 -3.92
C PHE A 10 -35.40 6.05 -2.70
N THR A 11 -34.85 5.90 -1.49
CA THR A 11 -35.42 6.52 -0.30
C THR A 11 -34.85 7.92 -0.12
N GLY A 12 -35.75 8.91 -0.15
CA GLY A 12 -35.45 10.28 0.23
C GLY A 12 -34.94 10.35 1.67
N LEU A 13 -34.11 11.36 1.92
CA LEU A 13 -33.47 11.74 3.19
C LEU A 13 -34.37 11.46 4.41
N THR A 14 -34.25 10.26 4.96
CA THR A 14 -34.64 9.93 6.32
C THR A 14 -33.34 9.61 7.02
N ASN A 15 -32.97 10.45 8.00
CA ASN A 15 -31.86 10.17 8.92
C ASN A 15 -32.25 8.95 9.75
N TYR A 16 -32.03 7.75 9.20
CA TYR A 16 -31.90 6.57 10.03
C TYR A 16 -30.62 6.79 10.83
N ALA A 17 -30.77 6.89 12.15
CA ALA A 17 -29.65 6.80 13.05
C ALA A 17 -29.02 5.43 12.80
N ASP A 18 -27.91 5.46 12.08
CA ASP A 18 -27.07 4.31 11.83
C ASP A 18 -26.53 3.91 13.21
N GLU A 19 -27.21 2.99 13.90
CA GLU A 19 -26.58 2.18 14.94
C GLU A 19 -25.58 1.25 14.23
N THR A 20 -24.60 1.83 13.53
CA THR A 20 -23.62 1.06 12.78
C THR A 20 -22.70 0.38 13.79
N PRO A 21 -22.48 -0.94 13.72
CA PRO A 21 -21.44 -1.56 14.52
C PRO A 21 -20.02 -1.10 14.12
N ARG A 22 -19.84 -0.53 12.91
CA ARG A 22 -18.53 -0.09 12.36
C ARG A 22 -18.66 1.09 11.38
N ASN A 23 -17.73 2.03 11.45
CA ASN A 23 -17.55 3.19 10.56
C ASN A 23 -16.46 2.96 9.51
N ALA A 24 -16.57 3.62 8.35
CA ALA A 24 -15.51 3.63 7.34
C ALA A 24 -14.50 4.73 7.66
N TYR A 25 -13.25 4.33 7.88
CA TYR A 25 -12.11 5.22 8.04
C TYR A 25 -11.18 5.12 6.83
N PHE A 26 -10.54 6.23 6.49
CA PHE A 26 -9.65 6.36 5.34
C PHE A 26 -8.28 6.86 5.76
N GLY A 27 -7.22 6.26 5.21
CA GLY A 27 -5.85 6.60 5.58
C GLY A 27 -4.83 6.20 4.54
N ASP A 28 -3.57 6.49 4.84
CA ASP A 28 -2.42 6.08 4.04
C ASP A 28 -1.41 5.37 4.94
N LEU A 29 -0.90 4.24 4.46
CA LEU A 29 -0.02 3.36 5.21
C LEU A 29 1.37 3.26 4.59
N HIS A 30 1.68 4.08 3.58
CA HIS A 30 2.91 3.97 2.83
C HIS A 30 3.46 5.35 2.44
N ILE A 31 4.26 5.97 3.31
CA ILE A 31 4.72 7.35 3.16
C ILE A 31 6.18 7.44 3.55
N HIS A 32 6.97 8.18 2.78
CA HIS A 32 8.37 8.44 3.09
C HIS A 32 8.63 9.91 3.43
N THR A 33 9.51 10.12 4.39
CA THR A 33 9.97 11.39 4.92
C THR A 33 11.46 11.57 4.65
N ARG A 34 12.05 12.64 5.20
CA ARG A 34 13.50 12.84 5.15
C ARG A 34 14.34 11.68 5.69
N TYR A 35 13.74 10.75 6.47
CA TYR A 35 14.47 9.62 7.02
C TYR A 35 14.61 8.46 6.02
N SER A 36 13.79 8.38 4.99
CA SER A 36 14.08 7.49 3.87
C SER A 36 15.21 8.08 3.01
N PHE A 37 16.23 7.26 2.74
CA PHE A 37 17.41 7.71 1.99
C PHE A 37 17.03 8.22 0.60
N ASP A 38 16.09 7.59 -0.12
CA ASP A 38 15.72 8.01 -1.47
C ASP A 38 14.88 9.28 -1.48
N ALA A 39 13.88 9.41 -0.60
CA ALA A 39 13.15 10.66 -0.38
C ALA A 39 14.11 11.83 -0.11
N PHE A 40 15.08 11.61 0.78
CA PHE A 40 16.10 12.60 1.08
C PHE A 40 16.89 13.02 -0.17
N LEU A 41 17.32 12.05 -0.98
CA LEU A 41 18.03 12.30 -2.23
C LEU A 41 17.16 13.01 -3.28
N PHE A 42 15.85 12.79 -3.27
CA PHE A 42 14.87 13.52 -4.09
C PHE A 42 14.59 14.94 -3.59
N GLY A 43 15.04 15.27 -2.38
CA GLY A 43 15.00 16.62 -1.81
C GLY A 43 14.06 16.79 -0.63
N THR A 44 13.46 15.71 -0.15
CA THR A 44 12.53 15.74 0.97
C THR A 44 13.25 16.08 2.27
N LYS A 45 12.81 17.16 2.90
CA LYS A 45 13.32 17.66 4.19
C LYS A 45 12.26 17.65 5.29
N THR A 46 11.01 17.41 4.93
CA THR A 46 9.88 17.22 5.84
C THR A 46 10.12 16.03 6.77
N THR A 47 9.69 16.19 8.00
CA THR A 47 9.83 15.24 9.11
C THR A 47 8.59 14.35 9.23
N PRO A 48 8.65 13.28 10.04
CA PRO A 48 7.45 12.54 10.43
C PRO A 48 6.35 13.42 11.04
N ASP A 49 6.70 14.45 11.82
CA ASP A 49 5.70 15.38 12.40
C ASP A 49 5.00 16.20 11.30
N ASP A 50 5.73 16.63 10.26
CA ASP A 50 5.14 17.31 9.10
C ASP A 50 4.19 16.37 8.33
N ALA A 51 4.57 15.10 8.16
CA ALA A 51 3.71 14.09 7.52
C ALA A 51 2.38 13.90 8.28
N TYR A 52 2.42 13.87 9.61
CA TYR A 52 1.20 13.81 10.42
C TYR A 52 0.41 15.12 10.42
N ALA A 53 1.06 16.28 10.31
CA ALA A 53 0.39 17.57 10.09
C ALA A 53 -0.36 17.56 8.75
N PHE A 54 0.25 17.06 7.69
CA PHE A 54 -0.40 16.86 6.40
C PHE A 54 -1.64 15.95 6.52
N ALA A 55 -1.54 14.84 7.25
CA ALA A 55 -2.68 13.94 7.48
C ALA A 55 -3.84 14.63 8.22
N ARG A 56 -3.57 15.61 9.09
CA ARG A 56 -4.60 16.48 9.71
C ARG A 56 -5.18 17.53 8.77
N GLY A 57 -4.69 17.60 7.54
CA GLY A 57 -5.10 18.57 6.52
C GLY A 57 -4.33 19.90 6.60
N GLU A 58 -3.20 19.96 7.29
CA GLU A 58 -2.32 21.14 7.28
C GLU A 58 -1.47 21.15 5.98
N PRO A 59 -1.12 22.32 5.44
CA PRO A 59 -0.22 22.38 4.28
C PRO A 59 1.21 22.01 4.68
N ILE A 60 1.92 21.30 3.80
CA ILE A 60 3.36 21.04 3.94
C ILE A 60 4.12 21.50 2.70
N LEU A 61 5.41 21.76 2.87
CA LEU A 61 6.28 22.19 1.79
C LEU A 61 6.74 20.97 0.96
N HIS A 62 6.35 20.93 -0.30
CA HIS A 62 6.90 20.00 -1.29
C HIS A 62 8.41 20.24 -1.47
N PRO A 63 9.23 19.21 -1.79
CA PRO A 63 10.68 19.36 -2.01
C PRO A 63 11.09 20.47 -3.00
N ALA A 64 10.19 20.84 -3.91
CA ALA A 64 10.40 21.91 -4.89
C ALA A 64 10.00 23.32 -4.42
N GLY A 65 9.56 23.47 -3.16
CA GLY A 65 9.33 24.75 -2.51
C GLY A 65 7.91 25.34 -2.62
N PHE A 66 6.94 24.60 -3.17
CA PHE A 66 5.53 24.96 -3.13
C PHE A 66 4.78 24.13 -2.08
N GLU A 67 3.60 24.58 -1.65
CA GLU A 67 2.79 23.85 -0.67
C GLU A 67 1.90 22.80 -1.32
N ILE A 68 1.71 21.67 -0.61
CA ILE A 68 0.67 20.67 -0.90
C ILE A 68 -0.22 20.49 0.33
N GLN A 69 -1.51 20.20 0.10
CA GLN A 69 -2.50 20.05 1.17
C GLN A 69 -3.61 19.09 0.74
N LEU A 70 -4.13 18.30 1.68
CA LEU A 70 -5.32 17.47 1.46
C LEU A 70 -6.58 18.33 1.33
N ASP A 71 -7.55 17.86 0.54
CA ASP A 71 -8.89 18.46 0.48
C ASP A 71 -9.70 18.26 1.76
N ARG A 72 -9.34 17.24 2.56
CA ARG A 72 -9.88 16.94 3.89
C ARG A 72 -8.94 16.01 4.66
N PRO A 73 -8.93 16.04 6.00
CA PRO A 73 -8.05 15.21 6.83
C PRO A 73 -8.23 13.70 6.61
N LEU A 74 -7.20 12.90 6.87
CA LEU A 74 -7.28 11.44 6.93
C LEU A 74 -7.60 10.97 8.35
N ASP A 75 -8.20 9.79 8.47
CA ASP A 75 -8.54 9.17 9.75
C ASP A 75 -7.35 8.44 10.37
N PHE A 76 -6.46 7.87 9.53
CA PHE A 76 -5.24 7.21 9.99
C PHE A 76 -4.05 7.41 9.04
N TYR A 77 -2.84 7.28 9.58
CA TYR A 77 -1.60 7.54 8.82
C TYR A 77 -0.40 6.76 9.36
N ALA A 78 0.47 6.25 8.49
CA ALA A 78 1.73 5.61 8.88
C ALA A 78 2.90 6.13 8.05
N VAL A 79 3.97 6.56 8.73
CA VAL A 79 5.26 6.83 8.09
C VAL A 79 5.99 5.50 7.98
N THR A 80 6.41 5.14 6.78
CA THR A 80 7.05 3.87 6.46
C THR A 80 8.34 4.09 5.70
N ASP A 81 9.22 4.91 6.28
CA ASP A 81 10.56 5.10 5.72
C ASP A 81 11.30 3.75 5.59
N HIS A 82 12.16 3.64 4.57
CA HIS A 82 13.00 2.48 4.36
C HIS A 82 13.85 2.16 5.60
N ALA A 83 13.70 0.95 6.15
CA ALA A 83 14.44 0.52 7.35
C ALA A 83 15.95 0.41 7.15
N PHE A 84 16.38 0.12 5.91
CA PHE A 84 17.79 0.16 5.58
C PHE A 84 18.20 1.60 5.29
N PHE A 85 19.38 1.99 5.77
CA PHE A 85 19.87 3.36 5.66
C PHE A 85 18.98 4.43 6.31
N LEU A 86 18.05 4.00 7.17
CA LEU A 86 17.11 4.86 7.85
C LEU A 86 17.81 6.03 8.56
N GLY A 87 17.50 7.24 8.12
CA GLY A 87 18.01 8.50 8.66
C GLY A 87 19.49 8.81 8.44
N MET A 88 20.28 7.88 7.89
CA MET A 88 21.74 8.04 7.78
C MET A 88 22.14 9.28 6.98
N TRP A 89 21.56 9.50 5.80
CA TRP A 89 21.87 10.69 4.99
C TRP A 89 21.40 11.99 5.66
N SER A 90 20.24 11.96 6.30
CA SER A 90 19.71 13.14 7.02
C SER A 90 20.57 13.51 8.24
N ALA A 91 21.18 12.52 8.91
CA ALA A 91 22.06 12.76 10.05
C ALA A 91 23.36 13.47 9.62
N MET A 92 23.88 13.16 8.43
CA MET A 92 25.08 13.77 7.87
C MET A 92 24.90 15.26 7.52
N GLU A 93 23.68 15.78 7.46
CA GLU A 93 23.43 17.23 7.33
C GLU A 93 23.97 18.03 8.53
N GLN A 94 24.06 17.40 9.71
CA GLN A 94 24.54 18.06 10.91
C GLN A 94 26.04 18.34 10.78
N PRO A 95 26.51 19.59 10.94
CA PRO A 95 27.95 19.91 10.86
C PRO A 95 28.81 19.18 11.89
N THR A 96 28.19 18.66 12.96
CA THR A 96 28.84 17.88 14.02
C THR A 96 28.96 16.39 13.69
N HIS A 97 28.28 15.90 12.66
CA HIS A 97 28.35 14.49 12.27
C HIS A 97 29.75 14.16 11.72
N PRO A 98 30.39 13.05 12.13
CA PRO A 98 31.76 12.73 11.70
C PRO A 98 31.95 12.64 10.18
N LEU A 99 30.91 12.21 9.48
CA LEU A 99 30.90 12.09 8.01
C LEU A 99 30.36 13.34 7.28
N HIS A 100 30.06 14.44 7.99
CA HIS A 100 29.55 15.64 7.34
C HIS A 100 30.46 16.11 6.20
N ASN A 101 31.77 16.13 6.44
CA ASN A 101 32.77 16.59 5.46
C ASN A 101 33.29 15.48 4.53
N ASP A 102 32.70 14.28 4.57
CA ASP A 102 33.07 13.22 3.63
C ASP A 102 32.72 13.65 2.18
N PRO A 103 33.62 13.48 1.19
CA PRO A 103 33.38 13.96 -0.18
C PRO A 103 32.14 13.33 -0.84
N ASP A 104 31.87 12.06 -0.56
CA ASP A 104 30.70 11.38 -1.10
C ASP A 104 29.43 11.87 -0.40
N ALA A 105 29.46 12.01 0.93
CA ALA A 105 28.37 12.63 1.68
C ALA A 105 28.04 14.04 1.14
N GLN A 106 29.06 14.89 0.96
CA GLN A 106 28.90 16.24 0.41
C GLN A 106 28.33 16.26 -1.00
N THR A 107 28.56 15.22 -1.82
CA THR A 107 27.89 15.10 -3.13
C THR A 107 26.38 15.02 -2.96
N PHE A 108 25.89 14.21 -2.03
CA PHE A 108 24.47 14.04 -1.76
C PHE A 108 23.86 15.28 -1.06
N LEU A 109 24.58 15.84 -0.08
CA LEU A 109 24.10 16.97 0.72
C LEU A 109 23.95 18.26 -0.10
N ASN A 110 24.86 18.50 -1.05
CA ASN A 110 24.85 19.73 -1.87
C ASN A 110 23.98 19.63 -3.13
N ALA A 111 23.39 18.46 -3.43
CA ALA A 111 22.55 18.30 -4.61
C ALA A 111 21.25 19.10 -4.46
N THR A 112 21.06 20.11 -5.32
CA THR A 112 19.88 20.99 -5.28
C THR A 112 19.06 20.98 -6.56
N THR A 113 19.70 20.77 -7.70
CA THR A 113 19.06 20.77 -9.02
C THR A 113 18.65 19.38 -9.48
N VAL A 114 17.74 19.29 -10.47
CA VAL A 114 17.32 18.02 -11.07
C VAL A 114 18.52 17.19 -11.59
N PRO A 115 19.50 17.76 -12.33
CA PRO A 115 20.66 16.98 -12.77
C PRO A 115 21.54 16.47 -11.62
N GLU A 116 21.82 17.31 -10.62
CA GLU A 116 22.65 16.93 -9.45
C GLU A 116 21.99 15.81 -8.63
N ARG A 117 20.68 15.91 -8.40
CA ARG A 117 19.92 14.87 -7.70
C ARG A 117 19.82 13.58 -8.51
N GLY A 118 19.65 13.67 -9.83
CA GLY A 118 19.70 12.52 -10.71
C GLY A 118 21.05 11.80 -10.66
N GLN A 119 22.15 12.56 -10.66
CA GLN A 119 23.50 12.00 -10.50
C GLN A 119 23.71 11.38 -9.11
N SER A 120 23.22 12.04 -8.07
CA SER A 120 23.25 11.54 -6.69
C SER A 120 22.51 10.20 -6.57
N PHE A 121 21.30 10.10 -7.13
CA PHE A 121 20.56 8.85 -7.13
C PHE A 121 21.26 7.74 -7.90
N GLN A 122 21.92 8.05 -9.02
CA GLN A 122 22.75 7.06 -9.72
C GLN A 122 23.98 6.63 -8.91
N LYS A 123 24.59 7.57 -8.16
CA LYS A 123 25.72 7.29 -7.27
C LYS A 123 25.33 6.35 -6.12
N LEU A 124 24.08 6.44 -5.63
CA LEU A 124 23.58 5.57 -4.57
C LEU A 124 23.73 4.07 -4.87
N PHE A 125 23.58 3.63 -6.13
CA PHE A 125 23.70 2.22 -6.51
C PHE A 125 25.06 1.59 -6.15
N GLN A 126 26.10 2.42 -5.99
CA GLN A 126 27.42 2.01 -5.49
C GLN A 126 27.32 1.46 -4.07
N PHE A 127 26.53 2.11 -3.22
CA PHE A 127 26.36 1.76 -1.81
C PHE A 127 25.29 0.68 -1.57
N LEU A 128 24.41 0.44 -2.55
CA LEU A 128 23.39 -0.62 -2.50
C LEU A 128 23.94 -2.02 -2.79
N ASN A 129 25.15 -2.11 -3.35
CA ASN A 129 25.80 -3.37 -3.66
C ASN A 129 26.71 -3.79 -2.50
N PRO A 130 26.39 -4.86 -1.74
CA PRO A 130 27.22 -5.31 -0.62
C PRO A 130 28.66 -5.63 -1.01
N SER A 131 28.89 -6.04 -2.27
CA SER A 131 30.21 -6.34 -2.82
C SER A 131 30.99 -5.09 -3.26
N ALA A 132 30.37 -3.91 -3.21
CA ALA A 132 30.97 -2.64 -3.58
C ALA A 132 31.42 -1.81 -2.37
N ASN A 133 31.46 -2.40 -1.17
CA ASN A 133 32.10 -1.76 -0.02
C ASN A 133 33.59 -1.55 -0.34
N ASP A 134 33.92 -0.31 -0.68
CA ASP A 134 35.26 0.14 -1.05
C ASP A 134 36.15 0.46 0.15
N GLY A 135 35.64 0.26 1.37
CA GLY A 135 36.33 0.56 2.62
C GLY A 135 36.37 2.05 2.95
N SER A 136 35.67 2.91 2.20
CA SER A 136 35.54 4.33 2.55
C SER A 136 34.80 4.49 3.89
N PRO A 137 35.05 5.58 4.65
CA PRO A 137 34.35 5.84 5.90
C PRO A 137 32.83 5.81 5.75
N LEU A 138 32.30 6.37 4.65
CA LEU A 138 30.88 6.32 4.33
C LEU A 138 30.39 4.88 4.11
N SER A 139 31.05 4.09 3.25
CA SER A 139 30.66 2.69 3.01
C SER A 139 30.67 1.84 4.29
N VAL A 140 31.67 2.04 5.16
CA VAL A 140 31.77 1.33 6.44
C VAL A 140 30.63 1.74 7.38
N HIS A 141 30.34 3.03 7.49
CA HIS A 141 29.24 3.55 8.31
C HIS A 141 27.90 2.97 7.88
N LEU A 142 27.58 3.07 6.59
CA LEU A 142 26.35 2.54 6.01
C LEU A 142 26.17 1.04 6.25
N ALA A 143 27.25 0.27 6.23
CA ALA A 143 27.20 -1.17 6.39
C ALA A 143 27.16 -1.63 7.86
N THR A 144 27.72 -0.87 8.80
CA THR A 144 28.03 -1.39 10.16
C THR A 144 27.62 -0.50 11.32
N ASP A 145 27.46 0.81 11.13
CA ASP A 145 27.11 1.74 12.21
C ASP A 145 25.62 2.08 12.19
N LEU A 146 24.86 1.39 13.04
CA LEU A 146 23.41 1.60 13.16
C LEU A 146 23.03 2.76 14.11
N THR A 147 23.97 3.65 14.47
CA THR A 147 23.68 4.76 15.40
C THR A 147 22.61 5.70 14.83
N ASP A 148 22.74 6.11 13.57
CA ASP A 148 21.76 6.99 12.92
C ASP A 148 20.41 6.27 12.74
N VAL A 149 20.44 4.99 12.39
CA VAL A 149 19.23 4.14 12.25
C VAL A 149 18.47 4.09 13.58
N LYS A 150 19.16 3.87 14.70
CA LYS A 150 18.53 3.87 16.03
C LYS A 150 17.94 5.23 16.37
N SER A 151 18.65 6.31 16.05
CA SER A 151 18.19 7.67 16.32
C SER A 151 16.93 8.01 15.52
N ALA A 152 16.96 7.80 14.20
CA ALA A 152 15.83 8.07 13.32
C ALA A 152 14.63 7.16 13.65
N TRP A 153 14.87 5.87 13.93
CA TRP A 153 13.79 4.97 14.35
C TRP A 153 13.16 5.38 15.68
N SER A 154 13.97 5.81 16.65
CA SER A 154 13.45 6.35 17.90
C SER A 154 12.58 7.58 17.67
N GLU A 155 12.97 8.46 16.74
CA GLU A 155 12.20 9.65 16.41
C GLU A 155 10.90 9.30 15.68
N ILE A 156 10.89 8.36 14.73
CA ILE A 156 9.67 7.89 14.06
C ILE A 156 8.67 7.33 15.08
N LYS A 157 9.14 6.47 16.00
CA LYS A 157 8.29 5.93 17.08
C LYS A 157 7.70 7.03 17.95
N ALA A 158 8.54 7.99 18.36
CA ALA A 158 8.13 9.08 19.22
C ALA A 158 7.15 10.01 18.50
N SER A 159 7.40 10.37 17.23
CA SER A 159 6.53 11.20 16.41
C SER A 159 5.16 10.55 16.20
N ALA A 160 5.10 9.26 15.85
CA ALA A 160 3.85 8.53 15.75
C ALA A 160 3.05 8.66 17.05
N ASN A 161 3.66 8.40 18.21
CA ASN A 161 2.99 8.49 19.50
C ASN A 161 2.53 9.90 19.87
N ARG A 162 3.34 10.93 19.59
CA ARG A 162 2.99 12.33 19.90
C ARG A 162 1.84 12.85 19.04
N ASN A 163 1.69 12.34 17.82
CA ASN A 163 0.63 12.75 16.88
C ASN A 163 -0.61 11.85 16.94
N TYR A 164 -0.64 10.84 17.82
CA TYR A 164 -1.82 10.01 18.00
C TYR A 164 -2.92 10.76 18.76
N GLU A 165 -4.02 11.05 18.08
CA GLU A 165 -5.22 11.66 18.67
C GLU A 165 -6.43 10.73 18.43
N PRO A 166 -6.75 9.81 19.37
CA PRO A 166 -7.89 8.91 19.25
C PRO A 166 -9.18 9.65 18.88
N GLY A 167 -9.93 9.12 17.91
CA GLY A 167 -11.15 9.77 17.40
C GLY A 167 -10.92 10.85 16.34
N LYS A 168 -9.67 11.28 16.11
CA LYS A 168 -9.33 12.30 15.09
C LYS A 168 -8.31 11.78 14.08
N LEU A 169 -7.11 11.40 14.54
CA LEU A 169 -6.03 10.86 13.72
C LEU A 169 -5.37 9.69 14.44
N THR A 170 -5.55 8.49 13.90
CA THR A 170 -4.81 7.31 14.33
C THR A 170 -3.48 7.21 13.60
N THR A 171 -2.38 7.37 14.30
CA THR A 171 -1.04 7.15 13.75
C THR A 171 -0.57 5.74 14.05
N PHE A 172 0.25 5.14 13.20
CA PHE A 172 0.92 3.88 13.50
C PHE A 172 2.43 4.06 13.56
N ILE A 173 3.07 3.32 14.47
CA ILE A 173 4.51 3.05 14.36
C ILE A 173 4.68 2.06 13.21
N ALA A 174 5.50 2.42 12.22
CA ALA A 174 5.69 1.60 11.04
C ALA A 174 7.02 1.89 10.33
N TYR A 175 7.43 0.99 9.45
CA TYR A 175 8.61 1.14 8.58
C TYR A 175 8.44 0.30 7.31
N GLU A 176 9.22 0.58 6.26
CA GLU A 176 9.28 -0.29 5.07
C GLU A 176 10.48 -1.24 5.13
N TYR A 177 10.21 -2.55 5.02
CA TYR A 177 11.20 -3.58 4.74
C TYR A 177 11.43 -3.69 3.23
N THR A 178 12.62 -3.31 2.78
CA THR A 178 12.94 -3.14 1.34
C THR A 178 13.70 -4.33 0.77
N SER A 179 13.03 -5.31 0.17
CA SER A 179 13.69 -6.49 -0.44
C SER A 179 13.53 -6.59 -1.95
N ALA A 180 14.44 -7.28 -2.63
CA ALA A 180 14.33 -7.58 -4.05
C ALA A 180 14.99 -8.92 -4.44
N ARG A 181 14.41 -9.58 -5.45
CA ARG A 181 14.98 -10.77 -6.10
C ARG A 181 14.70 -10.75 -7.61
N GLY A 182 15.37 -9.87 -8.35
CA GLY A 182 15.05 -9.63 -9.77
C GLY A 182 13.68 -8.98 -9.98
N GLY A 183 13.17 -8.30 -8.95
CA GLY A 183 11.89 -7.59 -8.88
C GLY A 183 11.56 -7.20 -7.42
N ASN A 184 10.58 -6.31 -7.25
CA ASN A 184 10.14 -5.76 -5.95
C ASN A 184 9.61 -6.83 -4.97
N LEU A 185 10.08 -6.80 -3.73
CA LEU A 185 9.59 -7.61 -2.60
C LEU A 185 9.52 -6.78 -1.32
N HIS A 186 9.10 -5.52 -1.42
CA HIS A 186 8.98 -4.65 -0.25
C HIS A 186 7.74 -4.98 0.60
N ARG A 187 7.74 -4.61 1.88
CA ARG A 187 6.58 -4.67 2.79
C ARG A 187 6.57 -3.49 3.74
N ASN A 188 5.39 -2.93 4.00
CA ASN A 188 5.18 -2.02 5.13
C ASN A 188 4.87 -2.83 6.39
N VAL A 189 5.70 -2.70 7.43
CA VAL A 189 5.49 -3.34 8.73
C VAL A 189 4.79 -2.36 9.65
N ILE A 190 3.58 -2.70 10.09
CA ILE A 190 2.69 -1.86 10.90
C ILE A 190 2.54 -2.48 12.28
N TYR A 191 2.84 -1.73 13.34
CA TYR A 191 2.66 -2.17 14.73
C TYR A 191 1.28 -1.80 15.26
N ARG A 192 0.67 -2.70 16.05
CA ARG A 192 -0.63 -2.47 16.70
C ARG A 192 -0.57 -1.45 17.82
N GLY A 193 0.53 -1.46 18.57
CA GLY A 193 0.68 -0.69 19.81
C GLY A 193 1.42 0.64 19.65
N ASP A 194 1.80 1.20 20.79
CA ASP A 194 2.61 2.41 20.94
C ASP A 194 4.11 2.13 21.14
N THR A 195 4.51 0.88 21.05
CA THR A 195 5.90 0.44 21.18
C THR A 195 6.27 -0.53 20.06
N ALA A 196 7.57 -0.55 19.76
CA ALA A 196 8.18 -1.42 18.78
C ALA A 196 9.64 -1.69 19.17
N PRO A 197 10.30 -2.71 18.59
CA PRO A 197 11.70 -3.05 18.87
C PRO A 197 12.66 -1.86 18.73
N ASN A 198 13.86 -2.01 19.32
CA ASN A 198 14.88 -0.95 19.29
C ASN A 198 15.47 -0.69 17.90
N LEU A 199 15.37 -1.67 17.00
CA LEU A 199 15.79 -1.58 15.61
C LEU A 199 14.73 -2.26 14.73
N PRO A 200 14.42 -1.71 13.55
CA PRO A 200 13.60 -2.41 12.57
C PRO A 200 14.39 -3.56 11.92
N TYR A 201 13.71 -4.62 11.50
CA TYR A 201 14.31 -5.66 10.66
C TYR A 201 14.40 -5.17 9.22
N SER A 202 15.56 -5.31 8.60
CA SER A 202 15.88 -4.69 7.31
C SER A 202 16.46 -5.69 6.31
N ARG A 203 16.66 -5.23 5.08
CA ARG A 203 17.42 -6.00 4.08
C ARG A 203 18.88 -6.25 4.42
N LEU A 204 19.44 -5.52 5.39
CA LEU A 204 20.79 -5.78 5.90
C LEU A 204 20.82 -7.04 6.76
N ASP A 205 19.67 -7.43 7.33
CA ASP A 205 19.49 -8.66 8.09
C ASP A 205 19.21 -9.86 7.17
N SER A 206 18.25 -9.72 6.25
CA SER A 206 17.97 -10.71 5.20
C SER A 206 17.17 -10.12 4.04
N LEU A 207 17.38 -10.64 2.82
CA LEU A 207 16.52 -10.37 1.66
C LEU A 207 15.29 -11.29 1.59
N ASN A 208 15.20 -12.33 2.42
CA ASN A 208 14.09 -13.27 2.38
C ASN A 208 12.91 -12.78 3.25
N PRO A 209 11.72 -12.53 2.68
CA PRO A 209 10.52 -12.20 3.46
C PRO A 209 10.14 -13.25 4.51
N GLU A 210 10.47 -14.53 4.30
CA GLU A 210 10.19 -15.59 5.28
C GLU A 210 11.00 -15.40 6.57
N ASP A 211 12.20 -14.81 6.48
CA ASP A 211 13.01 -14.48 7.65
C ASP A 211 12.42 -13.28 8.39
N LEU A 212 11.85 -12.30 7.67
CA LEU A 212 11.08 -11.20 8.27
C LEU A 212 9.90 -11.77 9.07
N TRP A 213 9.12 -12.70 8.50
CA TRP A 213 7.99 -13.31 9.19
C TRP A 213 8.41 -14.07 10.44
N THR A 214 9.50 -14.83 10.35
CA THR A 214 10.09 -15.53 11.50
C THR A 214 10.52 -14.55 12.59
N TRP A 215 11.15 -13.44 12.21
CA TRP A 215 11.49 -12.37 13.15
C TRP A 215 10.25 -11.72 13.78
N MET A 216 9.22 -11.43 12.99
CA MET A 216 7.95 -10.87 13.47
C MET A 216 7.25 -11.80 14.47
N ASP A 217 7.29 -13.11 14.24
CA ASP A 217 6.75 -14.11 15.17
C ASP A 217 7.49 -14.07 16.52
N ALA A 218 8.82 -13.93 16.48
CA ALA A 218 9.61 -13.71 17.69
C ALA A 218 9.27 -12.38 18.38
N GLN A 219 9.09 -11.29 17.62
CA GLN A 219 8.69 -9.99 18.18
C GLN A 219 7.33 -10.04 18.85
N ARG A 220 6.36 -10.75 18.27
CA ARG A 220 5.03 -10.96 18.84
C ARG A 220 5.09 -11.67 20.19
N SER A 221 5.98 -12.65 20.35
CA SER A 221 6.20 -13.33 21.63
C SER A 221 6.76 -12.40 22.73
N MET A 222 7.36 -11.28 22.35
CA MET A 222 7.86 -10.23 23.24
C MET A 222 6.86 -9.08 23.44
N GLY A 223 5.64 -9.19 22.88
CA GLY A 223 4.57 -8.20 23.02
C GLY A 223 4.50 -7.16 21.90
N PHE A 224 5.37 -7.22 20.90
CA PHE A 224 5.33 -6.33 19.74
C PHE A 224 4.46 -6.94 18.64
N GLU A 225 3.15 -6.72 18.71
CA GLU A 225 2.21 -7.17 17.69
C GLU A 225 2.34 -6.34 16.41
N ALA A 226 2.59 -7.01 15.29
CA ALA A 226 2.77 -6.39 13.98
C ALA A 226 2.28 -7.28 12.83
N LEU A 227 1.90 -6.61 11.74
CA LEU A 227 1.60 -7.20 10.43
C LEU A 227 2.47 -6.52 9.36
N ALA A 228 2.62 -7.19 8.22
CA ALA A 228 3.32 -6.71 7.06
C ALA A 228 2.35 -6.61 5.87
N ILE A 229 2.50 -5.57 5.06
CA ILE A 229 1.68 -5.34 3.86
C ILE A 229 2.61 -5.33 2.65
N PRO A 230 2.71 -6.44 1.89
CA PRO A 230 3.39 -6.42 0.59
C PRO A 230 2.76 -5.42 -0.35
N HIS A 231 3.60 -4.72 -1.12
CA HIS A 231 3.18 -3.68 -2.05
C HIS A 231 3.96 -3.72 -3.37
N ASN A 232 3.47 -2.99 -4.37
CA ASN A 232 4.00 -2.98 -5.74
C ASN A 232 4.26 -4.39 -6.31
N ALA A 233 3.29 -5.29 -6.11
CA ALA A 233 3.39 -6.65 -6.62
C ALA A 233 3.53 -6.66 -8.15
N ASN A 234 2.89 -5.72 -8.86
CA ASN A 234 3.03 -5.50 -10.30
C ASN A 234 4.50 -5.34 -10.75
N GLY A 235 5.34 -4.70 -9.94
CA GLY A 235 6.78 -4.53 -10.17
C GLY A 235 7.66 -5.67 -9.64
N SER A 236 7.06 -6.77 -9.16
CA SER A 236 7.77 -7.90 -8.54
C SER A 236 8.41 -8.87 -9.51
N ASN A 237 8.11 -8.76 -10.81
CA ASN A 237 8.56 -9.70 -11.84
C ASN A 237 8.19 -11.17 -11.54
N GLY A 238 7.02 -11.38 -10.95
CA GLY A 238 6.47 -12.68 -10.61
C GLY A 238 6.91 -13.23 -9.27
N ASN A 239 7.65 -12.46 -8.47
CA ASN A 239 8.21 -12.93 -7.20
C ASN A 239 7.27 -12.74 -6.01
N MET A 240 6.26 -11.87 -6.07
CA MET A 240 5.42 -11.58 -4.89
C MET A 240 4.50 -12.74 -4.50
N PHE A 241 3.93 -13.41 -5.51
CA PHE A 241 2.94 -14.48 -5.35
C PHE A 241 3.41 -15.78 -6.04
N GLN A 242 4.60 -16.25 -5.68
CA GLN A 242 5.18 -17.49 -6.22
C GLN A 242 4.49 -18.75 -5.70
N MET A 243 4.42 -19.80 -6.51
CA MET A 243 3.91 -21.12 -6.08
C MET A 243 4.95 -21.96 -5.30
N THR A 244 6.05 -21.33 -4.88
CA THR A 244 7.17 -21.94 -4.14
C THR A 244 7.64 -20.98 -3.05
N ARG A 245 8.37 -21.51 -2.07
CA ARG A 245 9.11 -20.70 -1.11
C ARG A 245 10.16 -19.84 -1.79
N PHE A 246 10.72 -18.89 -1.05
CA PHE A 246 11.75 -17.97 -1.50
C PHE A 246 12.98 -18.68 -2.05
N ASP A 247 13.38 -19.82 -1.47
CA ASP A 247 14.51 -20.62 -1.97
C ASP A 247 14.16 -21.52 -3.17
N GLY A 248 12.89 -21.54 -3.59
CA GLY A 248 12.36 -22.36 -4.68
C GLY A 248 11.87 -23.75 -4.23
N SER A 249 11.96 -24.09 -2.95
CA SER A 249 11.40 -25.33 -2.42
C SER A 249 9.86 -25.28 -2.34
N PRO A 250 9.18 -26.44 -2.27
CA PRO A 250 7.72 -26.48 -2.15
C PRO A 250 7.21 -25.80 -0.87
N MET A 251 6.03 -25.20 -0.97
CA MET A 251 5.28 -24.72 0.20
C MET A 251 4.64 -25.89 0.95
N ASP A 252 4.38 -25.69 2.24
CA ASP A 252 3.58 -26.57 3.09
C ASP A 252 2.55 -25.75 3.88
N ALA A 253 1.74 -26.43 4.69
CA ALA A 253 0.73 -25.78 5.52
C ALA A 253 1.33 -24.75 6.50
N ASP A 254 2.51 -25.04 7.07
CA ASP A 254 3.18 -24.13 8.02
C ASP A 254 3.59 -22.82 7.34
N TYR A 255 4.06 -22.88 6.09
CA TYR A 255 4.30 -21.68 5.27
C TYR A 255 3.03 -20.85 5.11
N ALA A 256 1.91 -21.48 4.71
CA ALA A 256 0.67 -20.77 4.46
C ALA A 256 0.12 -20.10 5.73
N ILE A 257 0.15 -20.80 6.86
CA ILE A 257 -0.24 -20.28 8.17
C ILE A 257 0.67 -19.13 8.60
N GLN A 258 2.00 -19.27 8.45
CA GLN A 258 2.95 -18.22 8.82
C GLN A 258 2.76 -16.98 7.96
N ARG A 259 2.60 -17.15 6.64
CA ARG A 259 2.35 -16.04 5.74
C ARG A 259 1.06 -15.33 6.10
N MET A 260 -0.06 -16.02 6.23
CA MET A 260 -1.34 -15.37 6.55
C MET A 260 -1.37 -14.72 7.94
N ARG A 261 -0.61 -15.26 8.90
CA ARG A 261 -0.40 -14.61 10.20
C ARG A 261 0.38 -13.30 10.08
N ASN A 262 1.31 -13.17 9.14
CA ASN A 262 2.17 -11.99 9.05
C ASN A 262 1.75 -11.00 7.95
N GLU A 263 1.19 -11.47 6.83
CA GLU A 263 0.74 -10.70 5.67
C GLU A 263 -0.77 -10.92 5.41
N PRO A 264 -1.68 -10.50 6.32
CA PRO A 264 -3.11 -10.64 6.12
C PRO A 264 -3.68 -9.67 5.07
N LEU A 265 -2.89 -8.69 4.61
CA LEU A 265 -3.29 -7.65 3.66
C LEU A 265 -2.26 -7.52 2.55
N VAL A 266 -2.67 -6.99 1.41
CA VAL A 266 -1.81 -6.53 0.32
C VAL A 266 -2.20 -5.13 -0.11
N GLU A 267 -1.22 -4.34 -0.52
CA GLU A 267 -1.48 -3.09 -1.23
C GLU A 267 -1.78 -3.40 -2.71
N ILE A 268 -3.04 -3.22 -3.11
CA ILE A 268 -3.50 -3.56 -4.47
C ILE A 268 -3.33 -2.40 -5.45
N THR A 269 -3.24 -1.15 -4.96
CA THR A 269 -3.07 0.03 -5.82
C THR A 269 -2.25 1.10 -5.12
N GLN A 270 -1.43 1.78 -5.92
CA GLN A 270 -0.50 2.81 -5.49
C GLN A 270 -0.10 3.69 -6.70
N ILE A 271 0.54 4.83 -6.46
CA ILE A 271 1.17 5.72 -7.44
C ILE A 271 1.99 5.02 -8.54
N LYS A 272 2.54 3.82 -8.32
CA LYS A 272 3.25 3.04 -9.35
C LYS A 272 2.31 2.01 -10.01
N GLY A 273 1.08 2.41 -10.26
CA GLY A 273 0.03 1.62 -10.91
C GLY A 273 -0.65 0.58 -10.02
N THR A 274 -1.70 -0.04 -10.58
CA THR A 274 -2.46 -1.09 -9.90
C THR A 274 -1.79 -2.46 -10.03
N SER A 275 -1.94 -3.25 -8.96
CA SER A 275 -1.61 -4.68 -8.88
C SER A 275 -2.86 -5.57 -8.84
N ASP A 276 -4.05 -5.04 -9.16
CA ASP A 276 -5.30 -5.81 -9.20
C ASP A 276 -5.26 -6.98 -10.21
N THR A 277 -5.23 -6.67 -11.50
CA THR A 277 -5.04 -7.63 -12.60
C THR A 277 -4.29 -6.99 -13.77
N HIS A 278 -4.09 -7.76 -14.84
CA HIS A 278 -3.46 -7.37 -16.09
C HIS A 278 -4.24 -7.97 -17.27
N PRO A 279 -4.28 -7.34 -18.47
CA PRO A 279 -5.07 -7.85 -19.61
C PRO A 279 -4.64 -9.25 -20.08
N PHE A 280 -3.39 -9.60 -19.85
CA PHE A 280 -2.87 -10.95 -20.11
C PHE A 280 -3.48 -12.03 -19.18
N LEU A 281 -3.88 -11.66 -17.97
CA LEU A 281 -4.40 -12.56 -16.94
C LEU A 281 -5.94 -12.59 -16.97
N SER A 282 -6.57 -11.44 -17.18
CA SER A 282 -8.03 -11.28 -17.24
C SER A 282 -8.48 -10.72 -18.59
N PRO A 283 -8.36 -11.47 -19.70
CA PRO A 283 -8.63 -10.97 -21.06
C PRO A 283 -10.11 -10.63 -21.33
N ASN A 284 -11.02 -11.05 -20.45
CA ASN A 284 -12.46 -10.81 -20.58
C ASN A 284 -12.94 -9.65 -19.69
N ASP A 285 -12.04 -8.95 -19.01
CA ASP A 285 -12.33 -7.80 -18.17
C ASP A 285 -11.93 -6.52 -18.90
N GLU A 286 -12.91 -5.66 -19.18
CA GLU A 286 -12.71 -4.43 -19.96
C GLU A 286 -11.91 -3.33 -19.23
N TRP A 287 -11.64 -3.48 -17.93
CA TRP A 287 -10.78 -2.56 -17.15
C TRP A 287 -9.49 -3.19 -16.65
N ALA A 288 -9.12 -4.38 -17.15
CA ALA A 288 -7.88 -5.02 -16.76
C ALA A 288 -6.61 -4.23 -17.13
N ASP A 289 -6.72 -3.20 -17.97
CA ASP A 289 -5.63 -2.30 -18.38
C ASP A 289 -5.57 -0.97 -17.61
N PHE A 290 -6.43 -0.79 -16.59
CA PHE A 290 -6.45 0.42 -15.78
C PHE A 290 -5.10 0.63 -15.07
N GLU A 291 -4.47 1.79 -15.25
CA GLU A 291 -3.23 2.23 -14.57
C GLU A 291 -2.13 1.17 -14.44
N ILE A 292 -1.80 0.49 -15.54
CA ILE A 292 -0.71 -0.49 -15.57
C ILE A 292 0.67 0.18 -15.61
N PHE A 293 1.47 -0.08 -14.59
CA PHE A 293 2.92 0.17 -14.61
C PHE A 293 3.66 -1.07 -15.17
N PRO A 294 4.31 -0.99 -16.34
CA PRO A 294 4.75 -2.19 -17.06
C PRO A 294 6.19 -2.63 -16.71
N TYR A 295 6.86 -1.97 -15.77
CA TYR A 295 8.29 -2.17 -15.50
C TYR A 295 8.55 -2.75 -14.11
N GLN A 296 9.74 -3.30 -13.93
CA GLN A 296 10.30 -3.54 -12.60
C GLN A 296 10.60 -2.19 -11.94
N ILE A 297 10.48 -2.12 -10.62
CA ILE A 297 10.70 -0.86 -9.89
C ILE A 297 12.16 -0.38 -10.09
N ALA A 298 12.32 0.91 -10.36
CA ALA A 298 13.60 1.57 -10.65
C ALA A 298 14.40 0.98 -11.84
N SER A 299 13.72 0.32 -12.79
CA SER A 299 14.34 -0.27 -13.98
C SER A 299 13.47 -0.10 -15.23
N TRP A 300 14.07 -0.22 -16.41
CA TRP A 300 13.34 -0.27 -17.70
C TRP A 300 13.00 -1.70 -18.14
N ASN A 301 13.42 -2.70 -17.35
CA ASN A 301 13.04 -4.09 -17.59
C ASN A 301 11.53 -4.23 -17.43
N LYS A 302 10.88 -4.92 -18.38
CA LYS A 302 9.47 -5.26 -18.25
C LYS A 302 9.27 -6.21 -17.06
N SER A 303 8.22 -5.97 -16.28
CA SER A 303 7.83 -6.88 -15.21
C SER A 303 6.97 -8.00 -15.78
N TRP A 304 7.25 -9.24 -15.37
CA TRP A 304 6.43 -10.39 -15.76
C TRP A 304 5.10 -10.41 -14.99
N PRO A 305 3.93 -10.47 -15.67
CA PRO A 305 2.64 -10.43 -14.98
C PRO A 305 2.36 -11.64 -14.09
N ARG A 306 2.72 -12.87 -14.48
CA ARG A 306 2.40 -14.05 -13.66
C ARG A 306 3.18 -14.03 -12.35
N GLY A 307 2.48 -14.17 -11.23
CA GLY A 307 3.00 -14.06 -9.86
C GLY A 307 3.11 -12.63 -9.34
N SER A 308 2.58 -11.64 -10.08
CA SER A 308 2.69 -10.21 -9.76
C SER A 308 1.35 -9.54 -9.46
N TYR A 309 0.21 -10.20 -9.68
CA TYR A 309 -1.11 -9.57 -9.56
C TYR A 309 -2.01 -10.29 -8.54
N VAL A 310 -2.83 -9.50 -7.85
CA VAL A 310 -3.62 -9.91 -6.69
C VAL A 310 -4.73 -10.88 -7.07
N ARG A 311 -5.46 -10.65 -8.17
CA ARG A 311 -6.53 -11.58 -8.61
C ARG A 311 -5.99 -12.96 -8.97
N GLU A 312 -4.84 -13.01 -9.65
CA GLU A 312 -4.15 -14.27 -9.91
C GLU A 312 -3.70 -14.95 -8.61
N ALA A 313 -3.21 -14.18 -7.63
CA ALA A 313 -2.82 -14.72 -6.33
C ALA A 313 -4.00 -15.37 -5.59
N TRP A 314 -5.19 -14.75 -5.57
CA TRP A 314 -6.39 -15.37 -4.99
C TRP A 314 -6.76 -16.69 -5.69
N LEU A 315 -6.72 -16.71 -7.03
CA LEU A 315 -6.99 -17.91 -7.81
C LEU A 315 -5.96 -19.02 -7.57
N ASN A 316 -4.69 -18.66 -7.47
CA ASN A 316 -3.61 -19.58 -7.09
C ASN A 316 -3.77 -20.07 -5.65
N GLY A 317 -4.29 -19.23 -4.76
CA GLY A 317 -4.60 -19.55 -3.37
C GLY A 317 -5.56 -20.72 -3.24
N PHE A 318 -6.65 -20.74 -4.02
CA PHE A 318 -7.58 -21.89 -4.01
C PHE A 318 -6.90 -23.21 -4.40
N LYS A 319 -5.96 -23.16 -5.35
CA LYS A 319 -5.21 -24.34 -5.74
C LYS A 319 -4.28 -24.80 -4.62
N LEU A 320 -3.54 -23.86 -4.02
CA LEU A 320 -2.66 -24.16 -2.90
C LEU A 320 -3.44 -24.68 -1.70
N GLU A 321 -4.64 -24.18 -1.43
CA GLU A 321 -5.52 -24.67 -0.38
C GLU A 321 -5.94 -26.12 -0.62
N SER A 322 -6.28 -26.48 -1.86
CA SER A 322 -6.56 -27.87 -2.25
C SER A 322 -5.36 -28.80 -2.03
N ASP A 323 -4.14 -28.29 -2.24
CA ASP A 323 -2.90 -29.09 -2.18
C ASP A 323 -2.32 -29.17 -0.75
N LEU A 324 -2.42 -28.08 0.01
CA LEU A 324 -1.76 -27.88 1.32
C LEU A 324 -2.74 -27.97 2.51
N GLY A 325 -4.05 -27.83 2.26
CA GLY A 325 -5.08 -27.66 3.30
C GLY A 325 -5.17 -26.23 3.85
N GLU A 326 -4.32 -25.32 3.40
CA GLU A 326 -4.20 -23.93 3.88
C GLU A 326 -3.92 -22.98 2.71
N ASN A 327 -4.42 -21.74 2.78
CA ASN A 327 -4.33 -20.76 1.69
C ASN A 327 -3.36 -19.61 2.02
N PRO A 328 -2.18 -19.50 1.38
CA PRO A 328 -1.21 -18.43 1.64
C PRO A 328 -1.59 -17.07 1.04
N TYR A 329 -2.68 -17.00 0.25
CA TYR A 329 -3.09 -15.82 -0.50
C TYR A 329 -4.48 -15.32 -0.15
N LEU A 330 -5.03 -15.72 1.00
CA LEU A 330 -6.36 -15.29 1.46
C LEU A 330 -6.32 -13.92 2.16
N PHE A 331 -5.63 -12.94 1.57
CA PHE A 331 -5.44 -11.61 2.14
C PHE A 331 -6.54 -10.62 1.73
N GLY A 332 -6.72 -9.56 2.53
CA GLY A 332 -7.53 -8.39 2.21
C GLY A 332 -6.71 -7.36 1.43
N VAL A 333 -7.33 -6.26 1.03
CA VAL A 333 -6.68 -5.24 0.18
C VAL A 333 -6.72 -3.85 0.81
N VAL A 334 -5.67 -3.08 0.56
CA VAL A 334 -5.56 -1.65 0.88
C VAL A 334 -4.97 -0.90 -0.32
N GLY A 335 -5.16 0.41 -0.38
CA GLY A 335 -4.43 1.31 -1.26
C GLY A 335 -3.47 2.17 -0.42
N ALA A 336 -2.42 2.70 -1.04
CA ALA A 336 -1.51 3.64 -0.38
C ALA A 336 -0.78 4.49 -1.42
N SER A 337 -0.15 5.60 -1.03
CA SER A 337 0.51 6.47 -2.01
C SER A 337 1.94 6.07 -2.32
N ASP A 338 2.71 5.55 -1.37
CA ASP A 338 4.19 5.45 -1.45
C ASP A 338 4.81 6.79 -1.88
N THR A 339 4.27 7.90 -1.41
CA THR A 339 4.82 9.20 -1.79
C THR A 339 6.16 9.42 -1.10
N HIS A 340 7.14 9.96 -1.82
CA HIS A 340 8.39 10.42 -1.22
C HIS A 340 8.34 11.90 -0.82
N ASN A 341 7.18 12.54 -0.89
CA ASN A 341 6.97 13.95 -0.56
C ASN A 341 6.42 14.17 0.87
N SER A 342 6.36 13.13 1.71
CA SER A 342 5.70 13.12 3.04
C SER A 342 4.18 13.32 3.04
N GLY A 343 3.57 13.53 1.88
CA GLY A 343 2.13 13.64 1.69
C GLY A 343 1.79 13.56 0.20
N GLU A 344 0.60 13.02 -0.11
CA GLU A 344 0.08 12.86 -1.46
C GLU A 344 -1.27 13.57 -1.60
N VAL A 345 -1.52 14.18 -2.76
CA VAL A 345 -2.82 14.75 -3.10
C VAL A 345 -3.54 13.79 -4.02
N PHE A 346 -4.61 13.17 -3.52
CA PHE A 346 -5.38 12.13 -4.22
C PHE A 346 -6.39 12.68 -5.25
N ASP A 347 -6.05 13.79 -5.91
CA ASP A 347 -6.80 14.38 -7.00
C ASP A 347 -5.87 14.53 -8.21
N GLU A 348 -6.17 13.78 -9.26
CA GLU A 348 -5.36 13.73 -10.48
C GLU A 348 -5.16 15.12 -11.11
N SER A 349 -6.11 16.05 -10.94
CA SER A 349 -6.00 17.41 -11.47
C SER A 349 -4.91 18.25 -10.77
N ASN A 350 -4.53 17.87 -9.55
CA ASN A 350 -3.49 18.49 -8.73
C ASN A 350 -2.32 17.55 -8.46
N PHE A 351 -2.17 16.49 -9.26
CA PHE A 351 -1.15 15.48 -9.07
C PHE A 351 0.27 16.07 -9.13
N VAL A 352 1.05 15.81 -8.07
CA VAL A 352 2.42 16.30 -7.94
C VAL A 352 3.48 15.23 -8.21
N SER A 353 3.09 13.97 -8.39
CA SER A 353 3.98 12.80 -8.46
C SER A 353 4.78 12.58 -7.16
N LYS A 354 5.69 11.61 -7.14
CA LYS A 354 6.32 11.13 -5.88
C LYS A 354 7.79 11.50 -5.69
N VAL A 355 8.60 11.68 -6.73
CA VAL A 355 10.08 11.77 -6.59
C VAL A 355 10.60 13.20 -6.40
N GLY A 356 9.90 13.99 -5.56
CA GLY A 356 10.34 15.30 -5.10
C GLY A 356 10.72 16.25 -6.22
N VAL A 357 11.95 16.76 -6.19
CA VAL A 357 12.42 17.73 -7.18
C VAL A 357 12.53 17.12 -8.58
N LEU A 358 12.71 15.80 -8.71
CA LEU A 358 12.97 15.14 -10.00
C LEU A 358 11.75 15.09 -10.92
N ASP A 359 10.55 15.30 -10.37
CA ASP A 359 9.27 15.23 -11.06
C ASP A 359 8.26 16.29 -10.56
N SER A 360 8.74 17.37 -9.93
CA SER A 360 7.88 18.40 -9.37
C SER A 360 7.10 19.21 -10.41
N ASP A 361 7.60 19.30 -11.63
CA ASP A 361 6.96 20.02 -12.74
C ASP A 361 6.48 19.07 -13.85
N ALA A 362 5.51 19.55 -14.64
CA ALA A 362 4.84 18.75 -15.65
C ALA A 362 5.78 18.24 -16.76
N VAL A 363 6.87 18.96 -17.08
CA VAL A 363 7.85 18.51 -18.09
C VAL A 363 8.65 17.33 -17.55
N ASN A 364 9.09 17.43 -16.29
CA ASN A 364 9.86 16.40 -15.62
C ASN A 364 9.03 15.16 -15.26
N ARG A 365 7.72 15.32 -15.01
CA ARG A 365 6.77 14.19 -14.93
C ARG A 365 6.56 13.48 -16.26
N GLY A 366 6.80 14.16 -17.37
CA GLY A 366 6.46 13.68 -18.71
C GLY A 366 4.99 13.90 -19.09
N SER A 367 4.27 14.76 -18.36
CA SER A 367 2.86 15.10 -18.60
C SER A 367 2.67 16.13 -19.73
N VAL A 368 3.69 16.93 -20.04
CA VAL A 368 3.67 17.90 -21.14
C VAL A 368 4.95 17.82 -21.99
N PRO A 369 4.92 18.27 -23.26
CA PRO A 369 6.11 18.27 -24.11
C PRO A 369 7.22 19.17 -23.55
N SER A 370 8.47 18.73 -23.69
CA SER A 370 9.64 19.57 -23.44
C SER A 370 10.02 20.37 -24.69
N ALA A 371 10.54 21.58 -24.50
CA ALA A 371 11.00 22.42 -25.60
C ALA A 371 12.18 21.76 -26.33
N HIS A 372 11.98 21.38 -27.59
CA HIS A 372 13.01 20.78 -28.45
C HIS A 372 13.52 21.78 -29.49
N ARG A 373 14.81 21.68 -29.83
CA ARG A 373 15.49 22.58 -30.78
C ARG A 373 14.88 22.54 -32.20
N ASP A 374 14.28 21.42 -32.58
CA ASP A 374 13.79 21.19 -33.94
C ASP A 374 12.30 21.54 -34.11
N GLY A 375 11.67 22.13 -33.09
CA GLY A 375 10.27 22.57 -33.12
C GLY A 375 9.22 21.46 -33.00
N LEU A 376 9.62 20.20 -32.97
CA LEU A 376 8.72 19.07 -32.73
C LEU A 376 8.48 18.86 -31.23
N PRO A 377 7.23 18.69 -30.77
CA PRO A 377 6.97 18.33 -29.38
C PRO A 377 7.52 16.93 -29.10
N ALA A 378 8.35 16.81 -28.07
CA ALA A 378 8.79 15.52 -27.56
C ALA A 378 8.62 15.49 -26.04
N PHE A 379 8.21 14.35 -25.52
CA PHE A 379 7.99 14.14 -24.10
C PHE A 379 9.25 13.56 -23.46
N ARG A 380 9.46 13.85 -22.18
CA ARG A 380 10.53 13.19 -21.43
C ARG A 380 10.17 11.71 -21.30
N GLU A 381 11.04 10.83 -21.80
CA GLU A 381 10.91 9.40 -21.55
C GLU A 381 11.27 9.13 -20.07
N SER A 382 10.24 8.99 -19.25
CA SER A 382 10.33 8.71 -17.83
C SER A 382 9.32 7.63 -17.44
N ALA A 383 9.67 6.78 -16.49
CA ALA A 383 8.73 5.82 -15.90
C ALA A 383 7.58 6.53 -15.17
N ASN A 384 7.79 7.78 -14.75
CA ASN A 384 6.83 8.58 -14.01
C ASN A 384 5.55 8.90 -14.80
N ARG A 385 5.58 8.78 -16.14
CA ARG A 385 4.38 8.96 -16.98
C ARG A 385 3.30 7.89 -16.74
N TYR A 386 3.66 6.81 -16.07
CA TYR A 386 2.76 5.73 -15.67
C TYR A 386 2.29 5.88 -14.22
N PHE A 387 2.66 6.98 -13.55
CA PHE A 387 2.21 7.25 -12.19
C PHE A 387 0.86 7.95 -12.16
N SER A 388 0.12 7.75 -11.07
CA SER A 388 -1.19 8.34 -10.81
C SER A 388 -1.30 8.82 -9.36
N SER A 389 -2.29 9.64 -9.04
CA SER A 389 -2.59 10.10 -7.67
C SER A 389 -3.19 9.03 -6.74
N SER A 390 -2.97 7.75 -7.03
CA SER A 390 -3.42 6.60 -6.22
C SER A 390 -2.47 6.33 -5.04
N GLY A 391 -2.90 5.79 -3.90
CA GLY A 391 -4.25 5.35 -3.51
C GLY A 391 -4.47 5.48 -2.00
N ILE A 392 -5.68 5.16 -1.54
CA ILE A 392 -6.11 5.32 -0.14
C ILE A 392 -6.57 3.98 0.43
N ALA A 393 -6.18 3.69 1.67
CA ALA A 393 -6.66 2.57 2.44
C ALA A 393 -8.01 2.91 3.07
N GLY A 394 -9.01 2.06 2.85
CA GLY A 394 -10.30 2.11 3.51
C GLY A 394 -10.46 0.95 4.49
N VAL A 395 -11.06 1.19 5.64
CA VAL A 395 -11.28 0.16 6.67
C VAL A 395 -12.60 0.35 7.39
N TRP A 396 -13.30 -0.74 7.67
CA TRP A 396 -14.48 -0.72 8.53
C TRP A 396 -14.10 -1.07 9.97
N ALA A 397 -14.10 -0.10 10.87
CA ALA A 397 -13.70 -0.26 12.27
C ALA A 397 -14.73 0.34 13.24
N GLY A 398 -14.79 -0.16 14.48
CA GLY A 398 -15.76 0.35 15.47
C GLY A 398 -15.46 1.80 15.86
N GLU A 399 -14.19 2.09 16.07
CA GLU A 399 -13.67 3.39 16.50
C GLU A 399 -12.40 3.77 15.70
N ASN A 400 -12.09 5.07 15.65
CA ASN A 400 -10.83 5.59 15.13
C ASN A 400 -9.74 5.51 16.21
N THR A 401 -9.30 4.29 16.49
CA THR A 401 -8.21 3.97 17.43
C THR A 401 -7.25 2.97 16.81
N ARG A 402 -6.00 2.91 17.32
CA ARG A 402 -4.99 1.96 16.83
C ARG A 402 -5.49 0.53 16.90
N GLU A 403 -6.06 0.15 18.03
CA GLU A 403 -6.57 -1.18 18.29
C GLU A 403 -7.71 -1.53 17.34
N SER A 404 -8.71 -0.67 17.24
CA SER A 404 -9.91 -0.92 16.42
C SER A 404 -9.59 -1.02 14.93
N ILE A 405 -8.73 -0.12 14.42
CA ILE A 405 -8.30 -0.12 13.01
C ILE A 405 -7.35 -1.29 12.72
N TYR A 406 -6.41 -1.58 13.62
CA TYR A 406 -5.51 -2.73 13.45
C TYR A 406 -6.26 -4.06 13.48
N ASP A 407 -7.22 -4.22 14.39
CA ASP A 407 -8.06 -5.41 14.44
C ASP A 407 -8.93 -5.52 13.17
N ALA A 408 -9.20 -4.41 12.49
CA ALA A 408 -9.88 -4.37 11.19
C ALA A 408 -8.99 -4.82 10.04
N PHE A 409 -7.72 -4.42 10.06
CA PHE A 409 -6.68 -4.97 9.18
C PHE A 409 -6.55 -6.48 9.35
N ARG A 410 -6.51 -6.97 10.61
CA ARG A 410 -6.41 -8.40 10.93
C ARG A 410 -7.58 -9.22 10.40
N ARG A 411 -8.82 -8.74 10.55
CA ARG A 411 -10.01 -9.41 10.01
C ARG A 411 -10.25 -9.15 8.52
N LYS A 412 -9.38 -8.39 7.86
CA LYS A 412 -9.40 -8.12 6.42
C LYS A 412 -10.66 -7.39 5.94
N GLU A 413 -11.30 -6.64 6.83
CA GLU A 413 -12.47 -5.82 6.48
C GLU A 413 -12.02 -4.45 5.95
N THR A 414 -11.22 -4.52 4.89
CA THR A 414 -10.48 -3.43 4.29
C THR A 414 -10.76 -3.35 2.79
N PHE A 415 -10.65 -2.16 2.23
CA PHE A 415 -10.77 -1.92 0.80
C PHE A 415 -9.75 -0.88 0.35
N ALA A 416 -9.56 -0.79 -0.95
CA ALA A 416 -8.67 0.18 -1.57
C ALA A 416 -9.47 1.13 -2.46
N THR A 417 -9.04 2.38 -2.55
CA THR A 417 -9.53 3.31 -3.56
C THR A 417 -8.36 4.02 -4.23
N THR A 418 -8.55 4.49 -5.46
CA THR A 418 -7.55 5.25 -6.21
C THR A 418 -7.58 6.75 -5.90
N GLY A 419 -8.20 7.14 -4.79
CA GLY A 419 -8.20 8.52 -4.27
C GLY A 419 -9.57 9.04 -3.82
N SER A 420 -10.64 8.66 -4.51
CA SER A 420 -12.01 8.97 -4.04
C SER A 420 -12.33 8.15 -2.79
N ARG A 421 -12.91 8.76 -1.75
CA ARG A 421 -13.28 8.10 -0.50
C ARG A 421 -14.63 7.38 -0.61
N ILE A 422 -14.74 6.51 -1.62
CA ILE A 422 -15.89 5.63 -1.85
C ILE A 422 -15.98 4.65 -0.70
N LYS A 423 -17.19 4.40 -0.18
CA LYS A 423 -17.44 3.37 0.83
C LYS A 423 -18.06 2.16 0.16
N VAL A 424 -17.52 0.97 0.42
CA VAL A 424 -18.03 -0.29 -0.12
C VAL A 424 -18.14 -1.34 0.97
N ARG A 425 -19.21 -2.12 0.94
CA ARG A 425 -19.43 -3.30 1.79
C ARG A 425 -19.87 -4.47 0.93
N LEU A 426 -19.40 -5.65 1.28
CA LEU A 426 -19.90 -6.91 0.77
C LEU A 426 -20.17 -7.83 1.95
N PHE A 427 -21.33 -8.48 1.94
CA PHE A 427 -21.67 -9.52 2.88
C PHE A 427 -22.18 -10.76 2.15
N ALA A 428 -22.09 -11.91 2.81
CA ALA A 428 -22.65 -13.17 2.31
C ALA A 428 -23.34 -13.96 3.43
N SER A 429 -24.46 -14.59 3.11
CA SER A 429 -25.15 -15.52 4.01
C SER A 429 -26.09 -16.46 3.24
N TYR A 430 -26.35 -17.64 3.79
CA TYR A 430 -27.44 -18.52 3.34
C TYR A 430 -28.81 -18.11 3.90
N GLU A 431 -28.83 -17.25 4.93
CA GLU A 431 -30.05 -16.83 5.64
C GLU A 431 -30.65 -15.53 5.12
N TYR A 432 -29.95 -14.80 4.26
CA TYR A 432 -30.49 -13.56 3.70
C TYR A 432 -31.72 -13.84 2.84
N ASP A 433 -32.67 -12.91 2.88
CA ASP A 433 -33.83 -12.88 2.00
C ASP A 433 -34.07 -11.46 1.44
N ASP A 434 -35.13 -11.28 0.65
CA ASP A 434 -35.44 -9.98 0.04
C ASP A 434 -35.88 -8.93 1.09
N ALA A 435 -36.39 -9.37 2.24
CA ALA A 435 -36.85 -8.46 3.29
C ALA A 435 -35.68 -7.72 3.95
N LEU A 436 -34.46 -8.26 3.85
CA LEU A 436 -33.24 -7.59 4.32
C LEU A 436 -33.07 -6.20 3.70
N LEU A 437 -33.34 -6.04 2.39
CA LEU A 437 -33.15 -4.77 1.67
C LEU A 437 -34.09 -3.66 2.14
N GLU A 438 -35.22 -4.03 2.73
CA GLU A 438 -36.23 -3.12 3.26
C GLU A 438 -36.05 -2.86 4.78
N ALA A 439 -35.09 -3.55 5.42
CA ALA A 439 -34.89 -3.48 6.85
C ALA A 439 -34.31 -2.11 7.27
N PRO A 440 -34.93 -1.40 8.25
CA PRO A 440 -34.40 -0.13 8.76
C PRO A 440 -32.98 -0.25 9.36
N ASP A 441 -32.62 -1.44 9.82
CA ASP A 441 -31.33 -1.80 10.39
C ASP A 441 -30.49 -2.71 9.47
N LEU A 442 -30.69 -2.59 8.15
CA LEU A 442 -30.05 -3.38 7.07
C LEU A 442 -28.61 -3.82 7.39
N ILE A 443 -27.74 -2.87 7.75
CA ILE A 443 -26.32 -3.15 7.98
C ILE A 443 -26.10 -3.97 9.26
N ALA A 444 -26.78 -3.63 10.36
CA ALA A 444 -26.69 -4.40 11.60
C ALA A 444 -27.21 -5.83 11.41
N SER A 445 -28.34 -5.98 10.71
CA SER A 445 -28.91 -7.27 10.33
C SER A 445 -27.99 -8.10 9.43
N ALA A 446 -27.27 -7.47 8.49
CA ALA A 446 -26.26 -8.16 7.68
C ALA A 446 -25.07 -8.66 8.51
N TYR A 447 -24.58 -7.87 9.47
CA TYR A 447 -23.53 -8.33 10.39
C TYR A 447 -23.98 -9.47 11.30
N ALA A 448 -25.23 -9.43 11.79
CA ALA A 448 -25.74 -10.41 12.73
C ALA A 448 -25.98 -11.78 12.10
N ASN A 449 -26.39 -11.81 10.82
CA ASN A 449 -26.86 -13.03 10.16
C ASN A 449 -25.98 -13.47 8.98
N GLY A 450 -24.74 -12.98 8.88
CA GLY A 450 -23.85 -13.32 7.78
C GLY A 450 -22.38 -12.99 8.07
N VAL A 451 -21.56 -13.11 7.03
CA VAL A 451 -20.13 -12.78 7.09
C VAL A 451 -19.85 -11.53 6.24
N SER A 452 -18.94 -10.66 6.70
CA SER A 452 -18.49 -9.48 5.96
C SER A 452 -17.34 -9.83 5.02
N MET A 453 -17.05 -8.93 4.09
CA MET A 453 -15.81 -8.92 3.32
C MET A 453 -14.58 -9.19 4.21
N GLY A 454 -13.65 -10.00 3.70
CA GLY A 454 -12.48 -10.46 4.45
C GLY A 454 -12.70 -11.74 5.27
N ALA A 455 -13.94 -12.16 5.50
CA ALA A 455 -14.28 -13.41 6.16
C ALA A 455 -14.63 -14.53 5.17
N GLU A 456 -14.68 -15.75 5.68
CA GLU A 456 -15.03 -16.95 4.93
C GLU A 456 -16.44 -17.41 5.28
N LEU A 457 -17.26 -17.69 4.26
CA LEU A 457 -18.54 -18.36 4.43
C LEU A 457 -18.35 -19.86 4.22
N LEU A 458 -18.55 -20.65 5.27
CA LEU A 458 -18.45 -22.10 5.18
C LEU A 458 -19.54 -22.66 4.26
N ALA A 459 -19.14 -23.52 3.33
CA ALA A 459 -20.07 -24.08 2.36
C ALA A 459 -21.12 -24.98 3.03
N GLU A 460 -22.40 -24.70 2.76
CA GLU A 460 -23.49 -25.59 3.14
C GLU A 460 -23.74 -26.69 2.09
N ARG A 461 -24.21 -27.86 2.54
CA ARG A 461 -24.53 -29.00 1.65
C ARG A 461 -25.63 -28.70 0.63
N ARG A 462 -26.49 -27.72 0.91
CA ARG A 462 -27.62 -27.29 0.08
C ARG A 462 -27.83 -25.80 0.28
N GLY A 463 -28.38 -25.14 -0.72
CA GLY A 463 -28.62 -23.69 -0.71
C GLY A 463 -27.64 -22.93 -1.58
N GLU A 464 -28.04 -21.74 -2.01
CA GLU A 464 -27.18 -20.79 -2.70
C GLU A 464 -26.97 -19.60 -1.76
N PRO A 465 -25.72 -19.23 -1.43
CA PRO A 465 -25.49 -18.07 -0.59
C PRO A 465 -25.91 -16.82 -1.35
N ARG A 466 -26.52 -15.88 -0.63
CA ARG A 466 -26.90 -14.58 -1.14
C ARG A 466 -25.89 -13.53 -0.71
N PHE A 467 -25.66 -12.56 -1.57
CA PHE A 467 -24.74 -11.47 -1.33
C PHE A 467 -25.51 -10.16 -1.15
N LEU A 468 -25.10 -9.37 -0.15
CA LEU A 468 -25.49 -7.97 -0.03
C LEU A 468 -24.27 -7.12 -0.43
N ALA A 469 -24.39 -6.41 -1.54
CA ALA A 469 -23.39 -5.45 -1.97
C ALA A 469 -23.95 -4.03 -1.74
N TRP A 470 -23.22 -3.21 -1.00
CA TRP A 470 -23.59 -1.83 -0.69
C TRP A 470 -22.44 -0.92 -1.04
N ALA A 471 -22.73 0.18 -1.72
CA ALA A 471 -21.73 1.19 -2.06
C ALA A 471 -22.30 2.59 -1.91
N SER A 472 -21.45 3.52 -1.48
CA SER A 472 -21.79 4.93 -1.36
C SER A 472 -20.69 5.77 -1.99
N ARG A 473 -21.10 6.75 -2.81
CA ARG A 473 -20.18 7.67 -3.46
C ARG A 473 -19.43 8.50 -2.42
N ASP A 474 -18.26 8.96 -2.81
CA ASP A 474 -17.62 10.06 -2.13
C ASP A 474 -18.41 11.37 -2.37
N PRO A 475 -18.86 12.09 -1.33
CA PRO A 475 -19.67 13.30 -1.49
C PRO A 475 -18.93 14.44 -2.22
N MET A 476 -17.60 14.42 -2.26
CA MET A 476 -16.77 15.43 -2.92
C MET A 476 -16.33 15.03 -4.35
N ARG A 477 -16.83 13.91 -4.88
CA ARG A 477 -16.41 13.37 -6.18
C ARG A 477 -17.61 12.95 -7.04
N ALA A 478 -17.31 12.39 -8.21
CA ALA A 478 -18.28 11.95 -9.19
C ALA A 478 -19.26 10.90 -8.63
N GLN A 479 -20.41 10.74 -9.30
CA GLN A 479 -21.38 9.71 -8.95
C GLN A 479 -20.84 8.31 -9.27
N LEU A 480 -21.29 7.30 -8.53
CA LEU A 480 -21.00 5.91 -8.87
C LEU A 480 -21.61 5.56 -10.22
N GLN A 481 -20.79 5.05 -11.13
CA GLN A 481 -21.26 4.59 -12.44
C GLN A 481 -21.79 3.16 -12.38
N ARG A 482 -21.11 2.28 -11.62
CA ARG A 482 -21.35 0.84 -11.61
C ARG A 482 -20.84 0.21 -10.32
N LEU A 483 -21.44 -0.91 -9.93
CA LEU A 483 -20.90 -1.85 -8.96
C LEU A 483 -20.77 -3.21 -9.63
N GLN A 484 -19.59 -3.83 -9.46
CA GLN A 484 -19.29 -5.14 -10.04
C GLN A 484 -18.87 -6.13 -8.97
N ILE A 485 -19.19 -7.40 -9.20
CA ILE A 485 -18.64 -8.53 -8.46
C ILE A 485 -17.76 -9.32 -9.42
N ILE A 486 -16.49 -9.48 -9.03
CA ILE A 486 -15.55 -10.35 -9.72
C ILE A 486 -15.52 -11.67 -8.96
N LYS A 487 -15.86 -12.76 -9.63
CA LYS A 487 -15.91 -14.09 -9.04
C LYS A 487 -14.78 -14.95 -9.61
N GLY A 488 -13.92 -15.44 -8.73
CA GLY A 488 -12.97 -16.51 -9.01
C GLY A 488 -13.46 -17.85 -8.48
N TRP A 489 -13.17 -18.96 -9.16
CA TRP A 489 -13.41 -20.32 -8.64
C TRP A 489 -12.49 -21.35 -9.31
N LEU A 490 -12.41 -22.54 -8.72
CA LEU A 490 -11.80 -23.70 -9.37
C LEU A 490 -12.87 -24.56 -10.05
N ASP A 491 -12.63 -24.92 -11.30
CA ASP A 491 -13.40 -25.93 -12.03
C ASP A 491 -12.46 -27.01 -12.56
N ALA A 492 -12.65 -28.26 -12.12
CA ALA A 492 -11.77 -29.39 -12.42
C ALA A 492 -10.26 -29.09 -12.21
N GLY A 493 -9.93 -28.32 -11.18
CA GLY A 493 -8.55 -27.91 -10.86
C GLY A 493 -7.98 -26.78 -11.73
N GLN A 494 -8.79 -26.17 -12.60
CA GLN A 494 -8.43 -24.98 -13.37
C GLN A 494 -9.10 -23.75 -12.78
N SER A 495 -8.35 -22.65 -12.66
CA SER A 495 -8.88 -21.37 -12.22
C SER A 495 -9.79 -20.76 -13.30
N GLN A 496 -10.93 -20.25 -12.86
CA GLN A 496 -11.92 -19.55 -13.68
C GLN A 496 -12.21 -18.19 -13.06
N GLU A 497 -12.57 -17.22 -13.90
CA GLU A 497 -12.93 -15.88 -13.48
C GLU A 497 -14.10 -15.35 -14.31
N ALA A 498 -15.02 -14.63 -13.68
CA ALA A 498 -16.09 -13.90 -14.34
C ALA A 498 -16.38 -12.57 -13.64
N VAL A 499 -16.70 -11.55 -14.44
CA VAL A 499 -17.11 -10.22 -13.97
C VAL A 499 -18.62 -10.08 -14.14
N TYR A 500 -19.30 -9.64 -13.08
CA TYR A 500 -20.74 -9.42 -13.07
C TYR A 500 -21.04 -7.97 -12.72
N ASP A 501 -21.79 -7.29 -13.59
CA ASP A 501 -22.43 -6.02 -13.25
C ASP A 501 -23.61 -6.31 -12.33
N VAL A 502 -23.55 -5.79 -11.10
CA VAL A 502 -24.59 -6.02 -10.08
C VAL A 502 -25.39 -4.77 -9.76
N ALA A 503 -24.95 -3.58 -10.19
CA ALA A 503 -25.75 -2.36 -10.20
C ALA A 503 -25.15 -1.34 -11.17
N CYS A 504 -25.99 -0.55 -11.85
CA CYS A 504 -25.57 0.48 -12.80
C CYS A 504 -26.21 1.84 -12.46
N ALA A 505 -25.57 2.93 -12.90
CA ALA A 505 -26.13 4.26 -12.81
C ALA A 505 -27.45 4.34 -13.60
N GLY A 506 -28.56 4.58 -12.89
CA GLY A 506 -29.91 4.63 -13.48
C GLY A 506 -30.75 3.36 -13.30
N GLY A 507 -30.17 2.30 -12.74
CA GLY A 507 -30.83 1.02 -12.48
C GLY A 507 -30.22 -0.11 -13.30
#